data_AF-A0A9E5MWH8-F1
#
_entry.id   AF-A0A9E5MWH8-F1
#
_cell.length_a   1.000
_cell.length_b   1.000
_cell.length_c   1.000
_cell.angle_alpha   90.00
_cell.angle_beta   90.00
_cell.angle_gamma   90.00
#
_symmetry.space_group_name_H-M   'P 1'
#
loop_
_entity.id
_entity.type
_entity.pdbx_description
1 polymer ?
#
loop_
_entity_poly.entity_id
_entity_poly.type
_entity_poly.pdbx_seq_one_letter_code
_entity_poly.pdbx_strand_id
1 'polypeptide(L)'
;MDANGNDKWDPGESYDDAGLDGNDGTQDYGEGNGRWDGPTPLLAYLDGAASPLWCPGNVEPGTVSYGMHHKVHRMQSGDSRKIVMLDYFKPEVKVVELNVAAQDDWDSPQAKKAVRHRGRLNVLYYDGTVETRDPADIKPSLCQPFKDYWRPFRDSTELAGCS
;
A
#
# COMPACT_ATOMS: atom_id res chain seq x y z
N MET A 1 0.42 -7.08 -33.68
CA MET A 1 0.60 -8.55 -33.87
C MET A 1 1.84 -8.80 -34.70
N ASP A 2 2.72 -9.71 -34.28
CA ASP A 2 3.90 -10.15 -35.04
C ASP A 2 3.45 -10.84 -36.34
N ALA A 3 3.61 -10.15 -37.47
CA ALA A 3 3.09 -10.57 -38.75
C ALA A 3 4.02 -11.58 -39.44
N ASN A 4 5.28 -11.68 -39.02
CA ASN A 4 6.28 -12.50 -39.69
C ASN A 4 6.95 -13.56 -38.78
N GLY A 5 6.58 -13.61 -37.50
CA GLY A 5 7.00 -14.63 -36.54
C GLY A 5 8.45 -14.48 -36.08
N ASN A 6 8.99 -13.26 -36.06
CA ASN A 6 10.37 -12.99 -35.66
C ASN A 6 10.52 -12.48 -34.21
N ASP A 7 9.43 -12.38 -33.46
CA ASP A 7 9.35 -11.85 -32.09
C ASP A 7 9.95 -10.43 -31.93
N LYS A 8 9.96 -9.64 -33.01
CA LYS A 8 10.38 -8.24 -33.03
C LYS A 8 9.35 -7.40 -33.75
N TRP A 9 9.13 -6.19 -33.25
CA TRP A 9 8.25 -5.24 -33.94
C TRP A 9 8.95 -4.71 -35.20
N ASP A 10 8.29 -4.84 -36.35
CA ASP A 10 8.78 -4.35 -37.63
C ASP A 10 8.00 -3.11 -38.15
N PRO A 11 8.67 -2.19 -38.89
CA PRO A 11 7.99 -1.04 -39.50
C PRO A 11 6.86 -1.48 -40.44
N GLY A 12 5.61 -1.21 -40.04
CA GLY A 12 4.39 -1.60 -40.76
C GLY A 12 3.50 -2.60 -40.02
N GLU A 13 3.97 -3.15 -38.90
CA GLU A 13 3.15 -3.97 -38.01
C GLU A 13 2.32 -3.12 -37.05
N SER A 14 1.13 -3.59 -36.69
CA SER A 14 0.35 -2.97 -35.63
C SER A 14 1.10 -3.14 -34.30
N TYR A 15 1.48 -2.01 -33.70
CA TYR A 15 1.97 -1.99 -32.33
C TYR A 15 0.77 -1.86 -31.40
N ASP A 16 0.77 -2.62 -30.31
CA ASP A 16 -0.12 -2.37 -29.18
C ASP A 16 0.72 -1.54 -28.21
N ASP A 17 0.58 -0.21 -28.24
CA ASP A 17 1.07 0.60 -27.11
C ASP A 17 0.11 0.40 -25.94
N ALA A 18 0.69 0.30 -24.76
CA ALA A 18 -0.06 0.30 -23.52
C ALA A 18 0.78 1.16 -22.58
N GLY A 19 0.41 2.43 -22.41
CA GLY A 19 1.10 3.28 -21.45
C GLY A 19 1.21 4.78 -21.77
N LEU A 20 1.82 5.47 -20.82
CA LEU A 20 2.00 6.93 -20.78
C LEU A 20 3.16 7.42 -21.65
N ASP A 21 3.30 6.91 -22.87
CA ASP A 21 4.46 7.23 -23.72
C ASP A 21 4.21 8.41 -24.68
N GLY A 22 2.98 8.93 -24.73
CA GLY A 22 2.62 10.13 -25.47
C GLY A 22 2.48 9.90 -26.97
N ASN A 23 2.32 8.65 -27.40
CA ASN A 23 1.98 8.28 -28.75
C ASN A 23 0.44 8.31 -28.93
N ASP A 24 -0.03 8.58 -30.16
CA ASP A 24 -1.46 8.66 -30.49
C ASP A 24 -1.82 7.53 -31.47
N GLY A 25 -2.65 6.56 -31.08
CA GLY A 25 -3.09 5.52 -32.03
C GLY A 25 -3.89 4.32 -31.48
N THR A 26 -3.95 4.10 -30.18
CA THR A 26 -4.52 2.90 -29.53
C THR A 26 -5.79 3.19 -28.72
N GLN A 27 -6.16 4.46 -28.53
CA GLN A 27 -7.32 4.87 -27.73
C GLN A 27 -7.23 4.44 -26.25
N ASP A 28 -6.01 4.35 -25.70
CA ASP A 28 -5.79 4.10 -24.28
C ASP A 28 -5.74 5.40 -23.45
N TYR A 29 -5.51 5.28 -22.13
CA TYR A 29 -5.48 6.44 -21.23
C TYR A 29 -4.06 7.03 -21.15
N GLY A 30 -3.89 8.23 -21.71
CA GLY A 30 -2.67 9.03 -21.62
C GLY A 30 -1.95 9.28 -22.94
N GLU A 31 -2.63 8.99 -24.05
CA GLU A 31 -2.24 9.41 -25.40
C GLU A 31 -2.11 10.95 -25.52
N GLY A 32 -1.14 11.39 -26.31
CA GLY A 32 -0.97 12.79 -26.73
C GLY A 32 -0.40 13.76 -25.69
N ASN A 33 -0.37 13.40 -24.41
CA ASN A 33 0.16 14.27 -23.36
C ASN A 33 1.13 13.59 -22.36
N GLY A 34 1.31 12.26 -22.45
CA GLY A 34 2.20 11.49 -21.57
C GLY A 34 1.77 11.52 -20.11
N ARG A 35 0.49 11.78 -19.82
CA ARG A 35 -0.10 11.84 -18.48
C ARG A 35 -1.27 10.90 -18.40
N TRP A 36 -1.43 10.25 -17.26
CA TRP A 36 -2.59 9.38 -17.05
C TRP A 36 -3.86 10.22 -16.95
N ASP A 37 -4.68 10.13 -18.00
CA ASP A 37 -5.98 10.78 -18.10
C ASP A 37 -7.14 9.84 -17.69
N GLY A 38 -6.81 8.62 -17.29
CA GLY A 38 -7.76 7.65 -16.78
C GLY A 38 -8.25 7.98 -15.36
N PRO A 39 -9.19 7.17 -14.82
CA PRO A 39 -9.61 7.31 -13.43
C PRO A 39 -8.38 7.28 -12.51
N THR A 40 -8.39 8.09 -11.44
CA THR A 40 -7.25 8.18 -10.51
C THR A 40 -6.77 6.77 -10.11
N PRO A 41 -5.46 6.57 -9.84
CA PRO A 41 -4.91 5.22 -9.58
C PRO A 41 -5.73 4.43 -8.56
N LEU A 42 -6.27 5.12 -7.55
CA LEU A 42 -7.16 4.54 -6.55
C LEU A 42 -8.45 3.94 -7.14
N LEU A 43 -9.11 4.60 -8.11
CA LEU A 43 -10.32 4.10 -8.76
C LEU A 43 -10.07 2.88 -9.66
N ALA A 44 -8.90 2.80 -10.30
CA ALA A 44 -8.50 1.62 -11.07
C ALA A 44 -8.35 0.39 -10.17
N TYR A 45 -7.79 0.57 -8.95
CA TYR A 45 -7.73 -0.49 -7.94
C TYR A 45 -9.11 -0.85 -7.34
N LEU A 46 -10.11 0.01 -7.50
CA LEU A 46 -11.48 -0.19 -6.99
C LEU A 46 -12.46 -0.68 -8.05
N ASP A 47 -12.00 -1.06 -9.25
CA ASP A 47 -12.83 -1.53 -10.38
C ASP A 47 -13.98 -0.57 -10.73
N GLY A 48 -13.70 0.74 -10.68
CA GLY A 48 -14.71 1.77 -10.94
C GLY A 48 -15.83 1.86 -9.90
N ALA A 49 -15.71 1.16 -8.76
CA ALA A 49 -16.69 1.23 -7.69
C ALA A 49 -16.66 2.63 -7.05
N ALA A 50 -17.70 3.43 -7.29
CA ALA A 50 -17.93 4.71 -6.64
C ALA A 50 -18.23 4.59 -5.13
N SER A 51 -18.32 3.36 -4.62
CA SER A 51 -18.58 3.05 -3.22
C SER A 51 -17.78 1.81 -2.85
N PRO A 52 -16.50 1.95 -2.44
CA PRO A 52 -15.75 0.83 -1.91
C PRO A 52 -16.54 0.19 -0.76
N LEU A 53 -16.67 -1.13 -0.80
CA LEU A 53 -17.53 -1.95 0.07
C LEU A 53 -17.69 -1.38 1.49
N TRP A 54 -18.93 -1.03 1.83
CA TRP A 54 -19.30 -0.56 3.15
C TRP A 54 -19.36 -1.76 4.11
N CYS A 55 -18.43 -1.87 5.06
CA CYS A 55 -18.54 -2.86 6.13
C CYS A 55 -19.67 -2.46 7.10
N PRO A 56 -20.62 -3.36 7.43
CA PRO A 56 -21.76 -3.00 8.26
C PRO A 56 -21.30 -2.92 9.73
N GLY A 57 -21.12 -1.70 10.20
CA GLY A 57 -20.95 -1.40 11.60
C GLY A 57 -20.86 0.10 11.77
N ASN A 58 -21.98 0.72 12.16
CA ASN A 58 -22.20 2.12 12.57
C ASN A 58 -20.94 2.97 12.75
N VAL A 59 -20.27 3.31 11.66
CA VAL A 59 -19.19 4.29 11.68
C VAL A 59 -19.60 5.41 10.75
N GLU A 60 -19.54 6.63 11.30
CA GLU A 60 -19.86 7.87 10.59
C GLU A 60 -19.16 7.87 9.22
N PRO A 61 -19.83 8.33 8.14
CA PRO A 61 -19.21 8.51 6.84
C PRO A 61 -17.87 9.24 6.96
N GLY A 62 -16.80 8.68 6.38
CA GLY A 62 -15.44 9.24 6.45
C GLY A 62 -14.51 8.57 7.47
N THR A 63 -14.97 7.53 8.16
CA THR A 63 -14.11 6.68 9.01
C THR A 63 -13.36 5.65 8.17
N VAL A 64 -12.04 5.73 8.20
CA VAL A 64 -11.16 4.75 7.55
C VAL A 64 -11.16 3.44 8.32
N SER A 65 -11.14 2.33 7.57
CA SER A 65 -11.01 0.98 8.14
C SER A 65 -9.60 0.39 7.95
N TYR A 66 -8.76 1.05 7.16
CA TYR A 66 -7.40 0.63 6.89
C TYR A 66 -6.48 1.84 6.88
N GLY A 67 -5.28 1.64 7.41
CA GLY A 67 -4.19 2.60 7.35
C GLY A 67 -3.06 2.07 6.49
N MET A 68 -2.50 2.94 5.67
CA MET A 68 -1.32 2.64 4.86
C MET A 68 -0.04 3.09 5.55
N HIS A 69 1.00 2.28 5.40
CA HIS A 69 2.33 2.57 5.86
C HIS A 69 2.90 3.84 5.18
N HIS A 70 3.22 4.90 5.94
CA HIS A 70 3.63 6.17 5.34
C HIS A 70 4.95 6.13 4.54
N LYS A 71 5.83 5.17 4.85
CA LYS A 71 7.06 4.89 4.07
C LYS A 71 6.91 3.76 3.05
N VAL A 72 5.69 3.42 2.61
CA VAL A 72 5.50 2.37 1.58
C VAL A 72 6.27 2.68 0.28
N HIS A 73 6.35 3.96 -0.09
CA HIS A 73 7.16 4.44 -1.22
C HIS A 73 8.67 4.19 -1.07
N ARG A 74 9.10 3.70 0.09
CA ARG A 74 10.48 3.32 0.39
C ARG A 74 10.77 1.83 0.31
N MET A 75 9.75 1.00 0.20
CA MET A 75 9.90 -0.45 0.14
C MET A 75 10.35 -0.92 -1.24
N GLN A 76 11.06 -2.05 -1.29
CA GLN A 76 11.57 -2.68 -2.51
C GLN A 76 11.58 -4.22 -2.38
N SER A 77 12.22 -4.93 -3.31
CA SER A 77 12.25 -6.40 -3.34
C SER A 77 12.72 -7.10 -2.05
N GLY A 78 13.46 -6.42 -1.17
CA GLY A 78 13.88 -6.92 0.14
C GLY A 78 12.81 -6.82 1.25
N ASP A 79 11.64 -6.26 0.95
CA ASP A 79 10.62 -5.90 1.94
C ASP A 79 9.40 -6.84 1.96
N SER A 80 9.50 -8.04 1.40
CA SER A 80 8.38 -9.00 1.25
C SER A 80 7.51 -9.14 2.51
N ARG A 81 8.10 -9.12 3.70
CA ARG A 81 7.41 -9.27 5.00
C ARG A 81 7.14 -7.95 5.75
N LYS A 82 7.30 -6.80 5.11
CA LYS A 82 6.93 -5.50 5.67
C LYS A 82 5.45 -5.21 5.50
N ILE A 83 4.88 -4.55 6.49
CA ILE A 83 3.46 -4.20 6.52
C ILE A 83 3.22 -3.00 5.62
N VAL A 84 2.36 -3.16 4.63
CA VAL A 84 1.94 -2.09 3.72
C VAL A 84 0.64 -1.46 4.20
N MET A 85 -0.32 -2.28 4.62
CA MET A 85 -1.60 -1.82 5.16
C MET A 85 -2.03 -2.70 6.33
N LEU A 86 -2.81 -2.13 7.23
CA LEU A 86 -3.43 -2.87 8.33
C LEU A 86 -4.78 -2.26 8.69
N ASP A 87 -5.61 -3.05 9.35
CA ASP A 87 -6.84 -2.57 9.98
C ASP A 87 -6.48 -1.46 10.99
N TYR A 88 -6.88 -0.22 10.68
CA TYR A 88 -6.41 0.97 11.38
C TYR A 88 -7.42 2.11 11.28
N PHE A 89 -7.43 2.95 12.31
CA PHE A 89 -8.36 4.07 12.48
C PHE A 89 -7.85 5.39 11.86
N LYS A 90 -6.61 5.40 11.35
CA LYS A 90 -6.04 6.51 10.58
C LYS A 90 -5.72 6.06 9.15
N PRO A 91 -5.83 6.94 8.15
CA PRO A 91 -5.50 6.59 6.76
C PRO A 91 -4.00 6.32 6.58
N GLU A 92 -3.19 6.94 7.43
CA GLU A 92 -1.74 6.87 7.41
C GLU A 92 -1.23 6.36 8.76
N VAL A 93 -0.32 5.40 8.72
CA VAL A 93 0.25 4.75 9.90
C VAL A 93 1.64 5.33 10.14
N LYS A 94 1.77 6.21 11.14
CA LYS A 94 3.01 6.92 11.46
C LYS A 94 3.78 6.18 12.54
N VAL A 95 4.44 5.10 12.15
CA VAL A 95 5.06 4.16 13.10
C VAL A 95 6.53 3.86 12.82
N VAL A 96 7.09 4.47 11.78
CA VAL A 96 8.50 4.34 11.39
C VAL A 96 9.27 5.61 11.70
N GLU A 97 9.04 6.14 12.89
CA GLU A 97 9.76 7.30 13.39
C GLU A 97 10.85 6.86 14.38
N LEU A 98 12.00 7.53 14.29
CA LEU A 98 13.14 7.36 15.22
C LEU A 98 12.74 7.66 16.67
N ASN A 99 11.88 8.66 16.81
CA ASN A 99 11.36 9.10 18.07
C ASN A 99 10.05 8.35 18.35
N VAL A 100 10.04 7.51 19.40
CA VAL A 100 8.82 6.82 19.85
C VAL A 100 7.70 7.82 20.15
N ALA A 101 8.02 9.02 20.64
CA ALA A 101 7.00 10.05 20.89
C ALA A 101 6.37 10.64 19.62
N ALA A 102 6.99 10.43 18.45
CA ALA A 102 6.43 10.79 17.14
C ALA A 102 5.69 9.63 16.48
N GLN A 103 5.75 8.42 17.05
CA GLN A 103 4.94 7.29 16.61
C GLN A 103 3.50 7.47 17.07
N ASP A 104 2.57 6.89 16.32
CA ASP A 104 1.19 6.75 16.78
C ASP A 104 1.12 6.00 18.12
N ASP A 105 0.32 6.52 19.06
CA ASP A 105 0.10 5.88 20.35
C ASP A 105 -0.71 4.59 20.19
N TRP A 106 0.00 3.48 20.01
CA TRP A 106 -0.51 2.13 19.82
C TRP A 106 -1.24 1.57 21.05
N ASP A 107 -1.05 2.17 22.24
CA ASP A 107 -1.69 1.75 23.49
C ASP A 107 -2.96 2.55 23.79
N SER A 108 -3.18 3.68 23.11
CA SER A 108 -4.37 4.51 23.28
C SER A 108 -5.67 3.73 23.00
N PRO A 109 -6.78 4.04 23.70
CA PRO A 109 -8.09 3.51 23.38
C PRO A 109 -8.55 3.73 21.93
N GLN A 110 -8.03 4.75 21.27
CA GLN A 110 -8.31 5.07 19.88
C GLN A 110 -7.47 4.21 18.92
N ALA A 111 -6.25 3.85 19.33
CA ALA A 111 -5.44 2.82 18.66
C ALA A 111 -5.75 1.40 19.09
N LYS A 112 -6.68 1.22 20.03
CA LYS A 112 -7.37 -0.06 20.19
C LYS A 112 -8.16 -0.26 18.90
N LYS A 113 -7.46 -0.89 17.94
CA LYS A 113 -7.88 -1.95 17.03
C LYS A 113 -9.33 -1.80 16.65
N ALA A 114 -9.66 -1.64 15.38
CA ALA A 114 -11.06 -1.75 15.00
C ALA A 114 -11.62 -3.01 15.67
N VAL A 115 -12.65 -2.87 16.52
CA VAL A 115 -13.15 -3.93 17.45
C VAL A 115 -13.53 -5.22 16.70
N ARG A 116 -13.66 -5.07 15.39
CA ARG A 116 -13.71 -6.08 14.34
C ARG A 116 -12.56 -7.11 14.55
N HIS A 117 -12.78 -8.37 14.19
CA HIS A 117 -11.76 -9.45 14.28
C HIS A 117 -11.27 -9.86 15.68
N ARG A 118 -12.08 -9.69 16.73
CA ARG A 118 -11.77 -10.16 18.11
C ARG A 118 -10.45 -9.56 18.65
N GLY A 119 -10.16 -8.30 18.29
CA GLY A 119 -8.94 -7.61 18.72
C GLY A 119 -7.67 -8.04 17.98
N ARG A 120 -7.82 -8.63 16.79
CA ARG A 120 -6.72 -8.89 15.85
C ARG A 120 -6.80 -7.95 14.66
N LEU A 121 -5.73 -7.83 13.89
CA LEU A 121 -5.67 -6.98 12.70
C LEU A 121 -5.53 -7.84 11.45
N ASN A 122 -6.24 -7.47 10.39
CA ASN A 122 -5.85 -7.89 9.04
C ASN A 122 -4.67 -7.04 8.59
N VAL A 123 -3.64 -7.69 8.10
CA VAL A 123 -2.36 -7.08 7.72
C VAL A 123 -2.05 -7.51 6.30
N LEU A 124 -1.80 -6.54 5.42
CA LEU A 124 -1.29 -6.73 4.07
C LEU A 124 0.22 -6.50 4.08
N TYR A 125 0.96 -7.48 3.59
CA TYR A 125 2.40 -7.41 3.42
C TYR A 125 2.78 -6.94 2.00
N TYR A 126 4.03 -6.49 1.85
CA TYR A 126 4.56 -6.01 0.57
C TYR A 126 4.58 -7.08 -0.52
N ASP A 127 4.74 -8.35 -0.16
CA ASP A 127 4.63 -9.49 -1.10
C ASP A 127 3.19 -9.82 -1.51
N GLY A 128 2.19 -9.06 -1.02
CA GLY A 128 0.77 -9.29 -1.29
C GLY A 128 0.10 -10.28 -0.34
N THR A 129 0.84 -10.92 0.57
CA THR A 129 0.27 -11.83 1.56
C THR A 129 -0.63 -11.08 2.52
N VAL A 130 -1.75 -11.68 2.90
CA VAL A 130 -2.64 -11.16 3.94
C VAL A 130 -2.65 -12.12 5.13
N GLU A 131 -2.42 -11.60 6.34
CA GLU A 131 -2.49 -12.38 7.58
C GLU A 131 -3.29 -11.67 8.67
N THR A 132 -3.72 -12.44 9.65
CA THR A 132 -4.31 -11.91 10.88
C THR A 132 -3.28 -11.89 12.02
N ARG A 133 -2.93 -10.72 12.54
CA ARG A 133 -1.92 -10.54 13.60
C ARG A 133 -2.50 -10.04 14.92
N ASP A 134 -1.88 -10.41 16.04
CA ASP A 134 -2.10 -9.65 17.28
C ASP A 134 -1.29 -8.35 17.18
N PRO A 135 -1.90 -7.18 17.44
CA PRO A 135 -1.21 -5.91 17.58
C PRO A 135 -0.01 -5.91 18.52
N ALA A 136 0.00 -6.76 19.54
CA ALA A 136 1.16 -6.90 20.43
C ALA A 136 2.38 -7.47 19.69
N ASP A 137 2.16 -8.38 18.74
CA ASP A 137 3.23 -9.05 17.97
C ASP A 137 3.89 -8.13 16.95
N ILE A 138 3.16 -7.11 16.51
CA ILE A 138 3.60 -6.15 15.49
C ILE A 138 3.71 -4.73 16.04
N LYS A 139 3.91 -4.56 17.36
CA LYS A 139 3.99 -3.24 17.98
C LYS A 139 5.27 -2.50 17.54
N PRO A 140 5.17 -1.34 16.86
CA PRO A 140 6.32 -0.65 16.26
C PRO A 140 7.29 -0.03 17.28
N SER A 141 6.88 0.14 18.53
CA SER A 141 7.74 0.62 19.60
C SER A 141 8.68 -0.46 20.15
N LEU A 142 8.54 -1.72 19.71
CA LEU A 142 9.40 -2.82 20.09
C LEU A 142 10.49 -3.02 19.03
N CYS A 143 11.74 -3.20 19.46
CA CYS A 143 12.90 -3.28 18.56
C CYS A 143 12.75 -4.32 17.45
N GLN A 144 12.37 -5.55 17.82
CA GLN A 144 12.32 -6.65 16.87
C GLN A 144 11.14 -6.48 15.88
N PRO A 145 9.89 -6.24 16.32
CA PRO A 145 8.79 -5.93 15.41
C PRO A 145 9.04 -4.71 14.51
N PHE A 146 9.68 -3.66 15.02
CA PHE A 146 10.09 -2.51 14.21
C PHE A 146 10.98 -2.93 13.04
N LYS A 147 12.05 -3.68 13.33
CA LYS A 147 12.98 -4.19 12.34
C LYS A 147 12.30 -5.15 11.36
N ASP A 148 11.45 -6.05 11.86
CA ASP A 148 10.87 -7.14 11.07
C ASP A 148 9.73 -6.69 10.17
N TYR A 149 8.85 -5.81 10.66
CA TYR A 149 7.59 -5.51 9.99
C TYR A 149 7.47 -4.08 9.47
N TRP A 150 8.17 -3.12 10.07
CA TRP A 150 7.91 -1.70 9.82
C TRP A 150 9.04 -1.00 9.06
N ARG A 151 10.29 -1.31 9.39
CA ARG A 151 11.42 -0.63 8.75
C ARG A 151 11.65 -1.14 7.31
N PRO A 152 11.55 -0.26 6.29
CA PRO A 152 11.97 -0.62 4.93
C PRO A 152 13.44 -1.04 4.91
N PHE A 153 13.80 -2.03 4.09
CA PHE A 153 15.13 -2.63 4.03
C PHE A 153 16.22 -1.59 3.74
N ARG A 154 15.91 -0.57 2.92
CA ARG A 154 16.86 0.50 2.56
C ARG A 154 17.09 1.53 3.68
N ASP A 155 16.25 1.53 4.72
CA ASP A 155 16.36 2.48 5.80
C ASP A 155 17.35 1.94 6.85
N SER A 156 18.45 2.66 7.06
CA SER A 156 19.43 2.37 8.12
C SER A 156 19.00 2.89 9.50
N THR A 157 17.76 3.35 9.59
CA THR A 157 17.18 3.98 10.78
C THR A 157 16.96 2.93 11.87
N GLU A 158 17.51 3.16 13.06
CA GLU A 158 17.30 2.31 14.23
C GLU A 158 16.40 3.01 15.23
N LEU A 159 15.41 2.29 15.76
CA LEU A 159 14.56 2.82 16.82
C LEU A 159 15.44 3.17 18.04
N ALA A 160 15.18 4.31 18.69
CA ALA A 160 15.98 4.73 19.84
C ALA A 160 16.00 3.64 20.93
N GLY A 161 17.19 3.24 21.37
CA GLY A 161 17.37 2.17 22.37
C GLY A 161 17.44 0.75 21.79
N CYS A 162 17.36 0.58 20.47
CA CYS A 162 17.52 -0.69 19.79
C CYS A 162 18.92 -0.77 19.16
N SER A 163 19.87 -1.38 19.87
CA SER A 163 21.20 -1.75 19.35
C SER A 163 21.14 -3.08 18.61
#